data_AF-A0A9N9VJ01-F1
#
_entry.id   AF-A0A9N9VJ01-F1
#
_cell.length_a   1.000
_cell.length_b   1.000
_cell.length_c   1.000
_cell.angle_alpha   90.00
_cell.angle_beta   90.00
_cell.angle_gamma   90.00
#
_symmetry.space_group_name_H-M   'P 1'
#
loop_
_entity.id
_entity.type
_entity.pdbx_description
1 polymer ?
#
loop_
_entity_poly.entity_id
_entity_poly.type
_entity_poly.pdbx_seq_one_letter_code
_entity_poly.pdbx_strand_id
1 'polypeptide(L)'
;MSAVEEKTVAAAAPAPGVEPTVEPTAAAAAPAAEATKEETPKVEASKEEAPKAEAAKEETTKEEAPKTEAAKEEAKEETKKDEAKEETKEVAPKKPETALSKLTARLPEILKKAEHTEMWGIELKDIETSIPAKIVLQKFLRAKGGDVDVAAKQLEDALKWRKELKPTELVERTFDADTFEGLGYATVHKNAAGQETVITWNIYGAVKSFKKTFGDVDEFVRWRTALMELGVQKLRIDAATEPISDDPSVADPYKMVQVHDYLSVSFLRMDPHVKAASKQTIDAFATAYPELLEHKYFVNVPTIMGWMYAAMKLFLAPATLKKFHPMSSGTTLAAELPQIKSSLPKEYGGEGPSVKEGEAIKLVKKEPEPAKKEESKEESKEEAKEEAKKEDVKEEPKKEEIKEDVKEEETKKEETKTEESKKEEAKTEESKKEEPTKDAAE
;
A
#
# COMPACT_ATOMS: atom_id res chain seq x y z
N MET A 1 -71.63 -5.79 -26.05
CA MET A 1 -70.37 -6.21 -26.70
C MET A 1 -69.31 -6.21 -25.61
N SER A 2 -69.48 -6.96 -24.52
CA SER A 2 -69.50 -8.43 -24.34
C SER A 2 -68.07 -8.98 -24.25
N ALA A 3 -67.63 -9.74 -23.25
CA ALA A 3 -68.20 -10.25 -22.00
C ALA A 3 -66.99 -10.72 -21.13
N VAL A 4 -66.93 -10.45 -19.82
CA VAL A 4 -67.25 -11.36 -18.68
C VAL A 4 -66.65 -12.77 -18.81
N GLU A 5 -65.76 -13.20 -17.90
CA GLU A 5 -66.05 -14.21 -16.85
C GLU A 5 -64.80 -14.68 -16.09
N GLU A 6 -64.97 -14.68 -14.76
CA GLU A 6 -64.16 -15.31 -13.73
C GLU A 6 -64.77 -16.69 -13.43
N LYS A 7 -63.98 -17.78 -13.39
CA LYS A 7 -64.29 -18.95 -12.54
C LYS A 7 -63.12 -19.91 -12.28
N THR A 8 -62.50 -19.70 -11.13
CA THR A 8 -62.18 -20.66 -10.05
C THR A 8 -62.23 -22.20 -10.27
N VAL A 9 -61.13 -22.85 -9.82
CA VAL A 9 -61.01 -23.94 -8.81
C VAL A 9 -60.62 -25.38 -9.23
N ALA A 10 -59.49 -25.80 -8.60
CA ALA A 10 -59.08 -27.10 -8.01
C ALA A 10 -58.57 -28.31 -8.85
N ALA A 11 -57.30 -28.62 -8.56
CA ALA A 11 -56.74 -29.87 -8.00
C ALA A 11 -56.81 -31.20 -8.78
N ALA A 12 -55.61 -31.79 -9.03
CA ALA A 12 -55.20 -33.12 -8.52
C ALA A 12 -53.82 -33.55 -9.05
N ALA A 13 -52.89 -33.89 -8.14
CA ALA A 13 -51.81 -34.88 -8.34
C ALA A 13 -52.37 -36.29 -7.95
N PRO A 14 -51.77 -37.49 -8.21
CA PRO A 14 -50.32 -37.83 -8.10
C PRO A 14 -49.71 -38.96 -9.00
N ALA A 15 -48.36 -38.99 -9.10
CA ALA A 15 -47.37 -40.12 -9.13
C ALA A 15 -47.53 -41.36 -10.11
N PRO A 16 -46.65 -42.40 -10.09
CA PRO A 16 -45.23 -42.52 -10.53
C PRO A 16 -44.92 -43.77 -11.44
N GLY A 17 -43.64 -43.99 -11.83
CA GLY A 17 -43.07 -45.25 -12.39
C GLY A 17 -43.00 -45.29 -13.94
N VAL A 18 -42.04 -45.89 -14.65
CA VAL A 18 -41.14 -47.05 -14.40
C VAL A 18 -39.95 -46.96 -15.39
N GLU A 19 -38.76 -47.44 -14.98
CA GLU A 19 -37.54 -47.63 -15.81
C GLU A 19 -37.70 -48.75 -16.87
N PRO A 20 -36.72 -48.92 -17.81
CA PRO A 20 -35.69 -49.94 -17.56
C PRO A 20 -34.26 -49.59 -18.07
N THR A 21 -33.28 -49.63 -17.16
CA THR A 21 -32.25 -50.68 -16.95
C THR A 21 -31.56 -51.37 -18.16
N VAL A 22 -30.23 -51.12 -18.27
CA VAL A 22 -29.03 -52.01 -18.52
C VAL A 22 -28.89 -52.75 -19.87
N GLU A 23 -27.73 -53.13 -20.44
CA GLU A 23 -26.25 -52.98 -20.37
C GLU A 23 -25.71 -53.94 -21.51
N PRO A 24 -24.42 -54.33 -21.65
CA PRO A 24 -23.10 -53.66 -21.56
C PRO A 24 -22.21 -53.99 -22.80
N THR A 25 -20.96 -53.49 -22.87
CA THR A 25 -19.71 -54.29 -23.12
C THR A 25 -18.46 -53.39 -23.11
N ALA A 26 -17.43 -53.90 -22.41
CA ALA A 26 -16.09 -53.37 -22.09
C ALA A 26 -15.12 -53.27 -23.31
N ALA A 27 -13.85 -52.83 -23.27
CA ALA A 27 -12.83 -52.74 -22.20
C ALA A 27 -11.60 -51.86 -22.59
N ALA A 28 -10.89 -51.40 -21.54
CA ALA A 28 -9.42 -51.29 -21.34
C ALA A 28 -8.50 -50.39 -22.22
N ALA A 29 -7.80 -49.42 -21.59
CA ALA A 29 -6.41 -49.58 -21.10
C ALA A 29 -5.81 -48.24 -20.58
N ALA A 30 -5.11 -48.28 -19.44
CA ALA A 30 -4.27 -47.22 -18.85
C ALA A 30 -2.80 -47.33 -19.31
N PRO A 31 -1.95 -46.32 -19.03
CA PRO A 31 -0.88 -46.50 -18.03
C PRO A 31 -0.76 -45.28 -17.08
N ALA A 32 -0.64 -45.46 -15.76
CA ALA A 32 0.56 -45.80 -14.95
C ALA A 32 1.41 -44.57 -14.57
N ALA A 33 1.45 -44.33 -13.25
CA ALA A 33 2.26 -43.35 -12.56
C ALA A 33 3.68 -43.89 -12.31
N GLU A 34 4.68 -43.01 -12.38
CA GLU A 34 6.02 -43.25 -11.84
C GLU A 34 6.36 -42.16 -10.84
N ALA A 35 6.81 -42.61 -9.66
CA ALA A 35 7.33 -41.78 -8.59
C ALA A 35 8.79 -41.44 -8.85
N THR A 36 9.21 -40.21 -8.55
CA THR A 36 10.62 -39.89 -8.36
C THR A 36 10.79 -38.97 -7.15
N LYS A 37 11.74 -39.36 -6.31
CA LYS A 37 12.11 -38.81 -5.01
C LYS A 37 13.34 -37.90 -5.20
N GLU A 38 13.39 -36.82 -4.41
CA GLU A 38 14.56 -35.97 -4.10
C GLU A 38 15.29 -35.25 -5.24
N GLU A 39 15.26 -33.91 -5.25
CA GLU A 39 16.39 -33.12 -4.69
C GLU A 39 15.96 -31.66 -4.52
N THR A 40 16.36 -31.08 -3.39
CA THR A 40 16.17 -29.66 -3.06
C THR A 40 17.39 -28.88 -3.55
N PRO A 41 17.24 -27.83 -4.37
CA PRO A 41 18.30 -26.84 -4.51
C PRO A 41 18.06 -25.73 -3.48
N LYS A 42 18.88 -25.79 -2.44
CA LYS A 42 19.29 -24.65 -1.60
C LYS A 42 19.86 -23.58 -2.53
N VAL A 43 19.18 -22.43 -2.64
CA VAL A 43 19.78 -21.23 -3.24
C VAL A 43 19.87 -20.16 -2.15
N GLU A 44 21.12 -19.75 -1.96
CA GLU A 44 21.61 -18.81 -0.97
C GLU A 44 20.87 -17.47 -1.01
N ALA A 45 20.61 -16.98 0.20
CA ALA A 45 20.19 -15.61 0.44
C ALA A 45 21.32 -14.66 0.02
N SER A 46 21.16 -14.01 -1.14
CA SER A 46 21.88 -12.78 -1.43
C SER A 46 21.10 -11.60 -0.85
N LYS A 47 21.84 -10.83 -0.07
CA LYS A 47 21.45 -9.76 0.84
C LYS A 47 21.73 -8.44 0.14
N GLU A 48 20.72 -7.66 -0.27
CA GLU A 48 20.89 -6.20 -0.40
C GLU A 48 19.58 -5.38 -0.44
N GLU A 49 19.53 -4.46 0.53
CA GLU A 49 18.84 -3.18 0.67
C GLU A 49 17.36 -2.99 0.27
N ALA A 50 16.52 -2.89 1.31
CA ALA A 50 15.30 -2.08 1.33
C ALA A 50 15.55 -0.79 2.15
N PRO A 51 14.96 0.36 1.77
CA PRO A 51 15.35 1.67 2.26
C PRO A 51 14.86 1.92 3.69
N LYS A 52 15.74 2.57 4.44
CA LYS A 52 15.65 2.92 5.86
C LYS A 52 14.59 4.00 6.09
N ALA A 53 13.54 3.69 6.85
CA ALA A 53 12.79 4.70 7.57
C ALA A 53 13.62 5.13 8.78
N GLU A 54 13.94 6.41 8.84
CA GLU A 54 14.82 7.02 9.84
C GLU A 54 14.13 7.03 11.21
N ALA A 55 14.72 6.31 12.16
CA ALA A 55 14.30 6.25 13.56
C ALA A 55 14.90 7.42 14.35
N ALA A 56 14.05 8.19 15.02
CA ALA A 56 14.46 9.09 16.08
C ALA A 56 14.92 8.27 17.31
N LYS A 57 16.07 8.64 17.87
CA LYS A 57 16.67 8.07 19.08
C LYS A 57 15.76 8.27 20.29
N GLU A 58 15.45 7.20 21.01
CA GLU A 58 15.11 7.27 22.44
C GLU A 58 16.40 7.16 23.25
N GLU A 59 16.70 8.20 24.04
CA GLU A 59 17.64 8.11 25.15
C GLU A 59 16.99 7.41 26.33
N THR A 60 17.65 6.34 26.77
CA THR A 60 17.42 5.63 28.03
C THR A 60 17.48 6.57 29.23
N THR A 61 16.44 6.58 30.07
CA THR A 61 16.58 6.99 31.47
C THR A 61 16.17 5.83 32.36
N LYS A 62 17.13 5.38 33.16
CA LYS A 62 17.06 4.28 34.10
C LYS A 62 16.38 4.76 35.39
N GLU A 63 15.37 4.02 35.81
CA GLU A 63 14.71 4.13 37.11
C GLU A 63 15.63 3.51 38.19
N GLU A 64 15.88 4.24 39.28
CA GLU A 64 16.25 3.63 40.56
C GLU A 64 15.65 4.47 41.71
N ALA A 65 14.92 3.80 42.59
CA ALA A 65 14.17 4.34 43.70
C ALA A 65 15.04 4.44 45.00
N PRO A 66 14.48 4.72 46.19
CA PRO A 66 14.70 5.95 46.94
C PRO A 66 15.57 5.75 48.20
N LYS A 67 16.09 6.85 48.77
CA LYS A 67 16.52 6.88 50.17
C LYS A 67 15.97 8.10 50.91
N THR A 68 15.29 7.74 51.98
CA THR A 68 14.79 8.50 53.12
C THR A 68 15.94 9.17 53.89
N GLU A 69 15.76 10.42 54.30
CA GLU A 69 16.24 10.87 55.61
C GLU A 69 15.41 12.07 56.10
N ALA A 70 15.05 12.03 57.37
CA ALA A 70 14.15 12.95 58.06
C ALA A 70 14.94 13.82 59.03
N ALA A 71 14.60 15.12 59.12
CA ALA A 71 14.63 15.98 60.32
C ALA A 71 14.38 17.43 59.88
N LYS A 72 13.89 18.39 60.66
CA LYS A 72 12.98 18.56 61.82
C LYS A 72 13.00 20.09 62.08
N GLU A 73 12.01 20.61 62.80
CA GLU A 73 11.86 21.96 63.40
C GLU A 73 11.30 23.05 62.47
N GLU A 74 10.07 23.53 62.64
CA GLU A 74 9.39 24.25 63.77
C GLU A 74 9.45 25.78 63.64
N ALA A 75 8.25 26.33 63.41
CA ALA A 75 7.64 27.55 63.94
C ALA A 75 8.42 28.88 63.92
N LYS A 76 7.86 29.85 63.16
CA LYS A 76 7.47 31.14 63.75
C LYS A 76 6.40 31.89 62.95
N GLU A 77 5.31 32.12 63.66
CA GLU A 77 4.23 33.07 63.42
C GLU A 77 4.77 34.51 63.54
N GLU A 78 4.40 35.41 62.63
CA GLU A 78 3.79 36.71 62.97
C GLU A 78 3.50 37.58 61.73
N THR A 79 2.33 38.17 61.81
CA THR A 79 1.63 39.12 60.93
C THR A 79 2.42 40.37 60.55
N LYS A 80 2.34 40.79 59.28
CA LYS A 80 2.17 42.20 58.92
C LYS A 80 1.19 42.36 57.74
N LYS A 81 0.15 43.12 58.04
CA LYS A 81 -0.85 43.70 57.16
C LYS A 81 -0.21 44.88 56.43
N ASP A 82 -0.19 44.85 55.10
CA ASP A 82 -0.10 46.07 54.29
C ASP A 82 -1.08 45.97 53.13
N GLU A 83 -2.08 46.85 53.20
CA GLU A 83 -3.03 47.12 52.12
C GLU A 83 -2.30 47.85 51.00
N ALA A 84 -2.09 47.18 49.87
CA ALA A 84 -1.75 47.82 48.61
C ALA A 84 -2.70 47.31 47.53
N LYS A 85 -3.56 48.24 47.11
CA LYS A 85 -4.56 48.19 46.04
C LYS A 85 -3.97 47.62 44.74
N GLU A 86 -4.17 46.33 44.49
CA GLU A 86 -4.00 45.74 43.16
C GLU A 86 -5.28 45.96 42.35
N GLU A 87 -5.17 46.79 41.32
CA GLU A 87 -6.06 46.74 40.18
C GLU A 87 -5.95 45.35 39.55
N THR A 88 -6.97 44.51 39.78
CA THR A 88 -7.24 43.32 38.98
C THR A 88 -7.42 43.76 37.52
N LYS A 89 -6.33 43.71 36.75
CA LYS A 89 -6.45 43.43 35.32
C LYS A 89 -7.02 42.03 35.22
N GLU A 90 -8.29 41.98 34.87
CA GLU A 90 -9.01 40.81 34.42
C GLU A 90 -8.20 40.17 33.28
N VAL A 91 -7.34 39.21 33.63
CA VAL A 91 -6.72 38.33 32.65
C VAL A 91 -7.81 37.37 32.24
N ALA A 92 -8.48 37.70 31.13
CA ALA A 92 -9.34 36.76 30.42
C ALA A 92 -8.62 35.40 30.34
N PRO A 93 -9.29 34.28 30.65
CA PRO A 93 -8.63 32.99 30.68
C PRO A 93 -8.06 32.71 29.30
N LYS A 94 -6.71 32.65 29.20
CA LYS A 94 -6.04 32.20 27.98
C LYS A 94 -6.54 30.78 27.73
N LYS A 95 -7.37 30.61 26.70
CA LYS A 95 -7.80 29.31 26.19
C LYS A 95 -6.54 28.43 26.08
N PRO A 96 -6.52 27.21 26.64
CA PRO A 96 -5.33 26.37 26.57
C PRO A 96 -4.94 26.19 25.11
N GLU A 97 -3.67 26.48 24.79
CA GLU A 97 -3.15 26.29 23.43
C GLU A 97 -3.15 24.79 23.11
N THR A 98 -3.92 24.40 22.09
CA THR A 98 -3.95 23.03 21.58
C THR A 98 -2.96 22.87 20.42
N ALA A 99 -2.60 21.64 20.08
CA ALA A 99 -1.80 21.37 18.88
C ALA A 99 -2.49 21.91 17.61
N LEU A 100 -3.83 21.81 17.54
CA LEU A 100 -4.62 22.37 16.46
C LEU A 100 -4.51 23.90 16.40
N SER A 101 -4.62 24.63 17.52
CA SER A 101 -4.48 26.09 17.49
C SER A 101 -3.07 26.53 17.06
N LYS A 102 -2.04 25.79 17.46
CA LYS A 102 -0.65 26.05 17.04
C LYS A 102 -0.44 25.79 15.54
N LEU A 103 -0.99 24.70 15.00
CA LEU A 103 -0.92 24.41 13.57
C LEU A 103 -1.70 25.45 12.75
N THR A 104 -2.90 25.82 13.21
CA THR A 104 -3.72 26.89 12.61
C THR A 104 -2.95 28.21 12.53
N ALA A 105 -2.23 28.60 13.58
CA ALA A 105 -1.43 29.82 13.58
C ALA A 105 -0.29 29.82 12.52
N ARG A 106 0.20 28.63 12.14
CA ARG A 106 1.26 28.47 11.12
C ARG A 106 0.72 28.35 9.70
N LEU A 107 -0.58 28.09 9.55
CA LEU A 107 -1.21 27.84 8.25
C LEU A 107 -0.90 28.94 7.21
N PRO A 108 -0.98 30.25 7.51
CA PRO A 108 -0.70 31.29 6.50
C PRO A 108 0.69 31.17 5.88
N GLU A 109 1.72 30.85 6.67
CA GLU A 109 3.09 30.67 6.17
C GLU A 109 3.23 29.38 5.37
N ILE A 110 2.59 28.30 5.80
CA ILE A 110 2.56 27.02 5.09
C ILE A 110 1.94 27.21 3.70
N LEU A 111 0.77 27.85 3.61
CA LEU A 111 0.08 28.12 2.35
C LEU A 111 0.92 29.01 1.43
N LYS A 112 1.57 30.04 2.00
CA LYS A 112 2.47 30.92 1.24
C LYS A 112 3.66 30.16 0.65
N LYS A 113 4.28 29.24 1.41
CA LYS A 113 5.42 28.44 0.95
C LYS A 113 5.02 27.36 -0.07
N ALA A 114 3.82 26.79 0.09
CA ALA A 114 3.30 25.78 -0.82
C ALA A 114 2.72 26.39 -2.11
N GLU A 115 2.33 27.67 -2.07
CA GLU A 115 1.63 28.37 -3.16
C GLU A 115 0.38 27.62 -3.63
N HIS A 116 -0.31 26.97 -2.68
CA HIS A 116 -1.51 26.18 -2.89
C HIS A 116 -2.34 26.13 -1.61
N THR A 117 -3.67 26.15 -1.74
CA THR A 117 -4.60 26.32 -0.60
C THR A 117 -5.60 25.18 -0.45
N GLU A 118 -5.63 24.22 -1.37
CA GLU A 118 -6.65 23.17 -1.42
C GLU A 118 -6.10 21.83 -0.93
N MET A 119 -6.85 21.17 -0.05
CA MET A 119 -6.61 19.79 0.36
C MET A 119 -7.92 19.00 0.31
N TRP A 120 -7.96 17.90 -0.46
CA TRP A 120 -9.11 16.99 -0.56
C TRP A 120 -10.45 17.65 -1.01
N GLY A 121 -10.37 18.64 -1.89
CA GLY A 121 -11.50 19.47 -2.34
C GLY A 121 -11.88 20.59 -1.36
N ILE A 122 -11.10 20.81 -0.30
CA ILE A 122 -11.39 21.78 0.77
C ILE A 122 -10.36 22.90 0.72
N GLU A 123 -10.84 24.14 0.61
CA GLU A 123 -9.99 25.32 0.77
C GLU A 123 -9.61 25.50 2.25
N LEU A 124 -8.30 25.56 2.53
CA LEU A 124 -7.73 25.77 3.86
C LEU A 124 -7.74 27.25 4.26
N LYS A 125 -8.89 27.90 4.09
CA LYS A 125 -9.17 29.29 4.46
C LYS A 125 -10.27 29.34 5.54
N ASP A 126 -10.47 30.52 6.12
CA ASP A 126 -11.51 30.76 7.12
C ASP A 126 -11.50 29.72 8.26
N ILE A 127 -10.29 29.31 8.66
CA ILE A 127 -10.05 28.17 9.55
C ILE A 127 -10.70 28.31 10.93
N GLU A 128 -11.05 29.52 11.36
CA GLU A 128 -11.79 29.75 12.60
C GLU A 128 -13.23 29.23 12.54
N THR A 129 -13.85 29.24 11.36
CA THR A 129 -15.25 28.82 11.14
C THR A 129 -15.38 27.54 10.32
N SER A 130 -14.42 27.24 9.46
CA SER A 130 -14.45 26.07 8.56
C SER A 130 -14.16 24.77 9.32
N ILE A 131 -15.21 24.00 9.63
CA ILE A 131 -15.09 22.67 10.21
C ILE A 131 -14.37 21.69 9.27
N PRO A 132 -14.67 21.62 7.95
CA PRO A 132 -13.94 20.78 7.02
C PRO A 132 -12.43 21.05 7.04
N ALA A 133 -12.01 22.31 7.01
CA ALA A 133 -10.59 22.66 7.06
C ALA A 133 -9.93 22.27 8.40
N LYS A 134 -10.65 22.42 9.53
CA LYS A 134 -10.16 21.93 10.83
C LYS A 134 -9.98 20.42 10.85
N ILE A 135 -10.87 19.64 10.22
CA ILE A 135 -10.73 18.19 10.11
C ILE A 135 -9.47 17.83 9.33
N VAL A 136 -9.18 18.53 8.23
CA VAL A 136 -7.93 18.33 7.48
C VAL A 136 -6.73 18.51 8.41
N LEU A 137 -6.62 19.67 9.08
CA LEU A 137 -5.49 19.92 9.99
C LEU A 137 -5.38 18.88 11.10
N GLN A 138 -6.51 18.48 11.68
CA GLN A 138 -6.55 17.49 12.75
C GLN A 138 -6.11 16.09 12.29
N LYS A 139 -6.38 15.71 11.03
CA LYS A 139 -5.89 14.45 10.44
C LYS A 139 -4.37 14.46 10.26
N PHE A 140 -3.78 15.57 9.82
CA PHE A 140 -2.32 15.71 9.75
C PHE A 140 -1.67 15.63 11.14
N LEU A 141 -2.28 16.25 12.16
CA LEU A 141 -1.81 16.16 13.55
C LEU A 141 -1.90 14.73 14.08
N ARG A 142 -3.05 14.05 13.92
CA ARG A 142 -3.24 12.66 14.36
C ARG A 142 -2.21 11.73 13.74
N ALA A 143 -1.90 11.90 12.46
CA ALA A 143 -0.90 11.11 11.75
C ALA A 143 0.52 11.24 12.34
N LYS A 144 0.77 12.32 13.10
CA LYS A 144 2.07 12.63 13.73
C LYS A 144 2.00 12.68 15.26
N GLY A 145 0.99 12.04 15.86
CA GLY A 145 0.86 11.98 17.31
C GLY A 145 0.70 13.34 17.99
N GLY A 146 0.17 14.34 17.27
CA GLY A 146 0.03 15.72 17.75
C GLY A 146 1.28 16.59 17.60
N ASP A 147 2.36 16.10 16.99
CA ASP A 147 3.55 16.88 16.70
C ASP A 147 3.26 17.96 15.63
N VAL A 148 3.27 19.22 16.06
CA VAL A 148 2.92 20.38 15.23
C VAL A 148 3.99 20.65 14.17
N ASP A 149 5.27 20.44 14.46
CA ASP A 149 6.36 20.73 13.54
C ASP A 149 6.36 19.72 12.38
N VAL A 150 6.22 18.44 12.70
CA VAL A 150 6.18 17.37 11.71
C VAL A 150 4.87 17.41 10.91
N ALA A 151 3.73 17.69 11.56
CA ALA A 151 2.46 17.85 10.86
C ALA A 151 2.46 19.05 9.90
N ALA A 152 3.04 20.19 10.33
CA ALA A 152 3.18 21.38 9.48
C ALA A 152 4.04 21.08 8.25
N LYS A 153 5.17 20.38 8.42
CA LYS A 153 6.04 19.99 7.31
C LYS A 153 5.33 19.05 6.33
N GLN A 154 4.63 18.03 6.85
CA GLN A 154 3.89 17.10 5.99
C GLN A 154 2.76 17.81 5.23
N LEU A 155 2.04 18.72 5.87
CA LEU A 155 1.00 19.51 5.23
C LEU A 155 1.58 20.38 4.10
N GLU A 156 2.72 21.04 4.34
CA GLU A 156 3.43 21.82 3.31
C GLU A 156 3.82 20.95 2.11
N ASP A 157 4.40 19.77 2.35
CA ASP A 157 4.81 18.83 1.30
C ASP A 157 3.61 18.31 0.52
N ALA A 158 2.52 17.98 1.22
CA ALA A 158 1.29 17.53 0.61
C ALA A 158 0.67 18.62 -0.29
N LEU A 159 0.64 19.88 0.15
CA LEU A 159 0.12 20.98 -0.65
C LEU A 159 0.99 21.26 -1.89
N LYS A 160 2.32 21.19 -1.78
CA LYS A 160 3.24 21.29 -2.92
C LYS A 160 2.99 20.18 -3.94
N TRP A 161 2.89 18.94 -3.46
CA TRP A 161 2.58 17.79 -4.31
C TRP A 161 1.21 17.93 -4.99
N ARG A 162 0.19 18.43 -4.28
CA ARG A 162 -1.14 18.69 -4.86
C ARG A 162 -1.13 19.77 -5.92
N LYS A 163 -0.33 20.82 -5.73
CA LYS A 163 -0.13 21.88 -6.74
C LYS A 163 0.42 21.32 -8.05
N GLU A 164 1.37 20.40 -7.95
CA GLU A 164 2.03 19.77 -9.11
C GLU A 164 1.14 18.74 -9.80
N LEU A 165 0.56 17.81 -9.05
CA LEU A 165 -0.19 16.69 -9.61
C LEU A 165 -1.65 17.04 -9.95
N LYS A 166 -2.25 17.99 -9.23
CA LYS A 166 -3.64 18.43 -9.35
C LYS A 166 -4.64 17.27 -9.26
N PRO A 167 -4.65 16.52 -8.15
CA PRO A 167 -5.38 15.26 -8.06
C PRO A 167 -6.91 15.42 -8.19
N THR A 168 -7.46 16.57 -7.80
CA THR A 168 -8.88 16.90 -7.99
C THR A 168 -9.27 16.93 -9.49
N GLU A 169 -8.39 17.43 -10.36
CA GLU A 169 -8.61 17.42 -11.82
C GLU A 169 -8.53 16.00 -12.40
N LEU A 170 -7.77 15.11 -11.77
CA LEU A 170 -7.62 13.73 -12.24
C LEU A 170 -8.91 12.92 -12.13
N VAL A 171 -9.82 13.26 -11.20
CA VAL A 171 -11.13 12.59 -11.08
C VAL A 171 -12.01 12.87 -12.30
N GLU A 172 -11.90 14.08 -12.86
CA GLU A 172 -12.66 14.51 -14.03
C GLU A 172 -12.01 14.11 -15.37
N ARG A 173 -10.70 13.81 -15.33
CA ARG A 173 -9.93 13.32 -16.48
C ARG A 173 -10.42 11.93 -16.91
N THR A 174 -10.31 11.66 -18.22
CA THR A 174 -10.52 10.32 -18.77
C THR A 174 -9.20 9.54 -18.89
N PHE A 175 -9.27 8.23 -18.62
CA PHE A 175 -8.14 7.30 -18.76
C PHE A 175 -8.44 6.23 -19.82
N ASP A 176 -7.40 5.51 -20.27
CA ASP A 176 -7.54 4.49 -21.29
C ASP A 176 -8.30 3.25 -20.80
N ALA A 177 -9.44 2.96 -21.42
CA ALA A 177 -10.28 1.81 -21.10
C ALA A 177 -9.55 0.48 -21.35
N ASP A 178 -8.70 0.38 -22.37
CA ASP A 178 -7.95 -0.85 -22.64
C ASP A 178 -6.93 -1.16 -21.54
N THR A 179 -6.60 -0.16 -20.73
CA THR A 179 -5.59 -0.24 -19.66
C THR A 179 -6.23 -0.39 -18.27
N PHE A 180 -7.31 0.35 -17.98
CA PHE A 180 -7.85 0.47 -16.62
C PHE A 180 -9.30 -0.02 -16.42
N GLU A 181 -9.99 -0.43 -17.49
CA GLU A 181 -11.35 -0.98 -17.37
C GLU A 181 -11.38 -2.20 -16.44
N GLY A 182 -12.27 -2.16 -15.45
CA GLY A 182 -12.43 -3.24 -14.50
C GLY A 182 -11.51 -3.20 -13.29
N LEU A 183 -10.58 -2.23 -13.19
CA LEU A 183 -9.53 -2.26 -12.18
C LEU A 183 -9.82 -1.44 -10.91
N GLY A 184 -10.78 -0.51 -10.95
CA GLY A 184 -10.97 0.48 -9.88
C GLY A 184 -12.42 0.90 -9.72
N TYR A 185 -12.93 0.80 -8.49
CA TYR A 185 -14.30 1.20 -8.14
C TYR A 185 -14.36 1.88 -6.77
N ALA A 186 -15.38 2.69 -6.53
CA ALA A 186 -15.74 3.24 -5.24
C ALA A 186 -17.21 2.94 -4.94
N THR A 187 -17.50 2.49 -3.72
CA THR A 187 -18.86 2.20 -3.27
C THR A 187 -19.12 2.84 -1.91
N VAL A 188 -20.39 3.16 -1.64
CA VAL A 188 -20.85 3.68 -0.37
C VAL A 188 -21.91 2.73 0.18
N HIS A 189 -21.67 2.23 1.38
CA HIS A 189 -22.53 1.25 2.05
C HIS A 189 -23.12 1.87 3.30
N LYS A 190 -24.41 1.72 3.52
CA LYS A 190 -25.08 2.28 4.70
C LYS A 190 -25.51 1.15 5.63
N ASN A 191 -25.09 1.22 6.89
CA ASN A 191 -25.52 0.26 7.91
C ASN A 191 -26.94 0.59 8.42
N ALA A 192 -27.49 -0.29 9.27
CA ALA A 192 -28.83 -0.09 9.84
C ALA A 192 -28.97 1.18 10.71
N ALA A 193 -27.88 1.66 11.30
CA ALA A 193 -27.84 2.90 12.07
C ALA A 193 -27.71 4.16 11.17
N GLY A 194 -27.63 3.97 9.86
CA GLY A 194 -27.49 5.03 8.89
C GLY A 194 -26.07 5.57 8.72
N GLN A 195 -25.07 4.94 9.32
CA GLN A 195 -23.67 5.29 9.13
C GLN A 195 -23.17 4.75 7.79
N GLU A 196 -22.41 5.56 7.09
CA GLU A 196 -21.86 5.22 5.78
C GLU A 196 -20.44 4.67 5.90
N THR A 197 -20.13 3.64 5.14
CA THR A 197 -18.79 3.08 4.95
C THR A 197 -18.43 3.25 3.48
N VAL A 198 -17.40 4.04 3.22
CA VAL A 198 -16.83 4.22 1.89
C VAL A 198 -15.78 3.14 1.65
N ILE A 199 -15.88 2.43 0.52
CA ILE A 199 -14.89 1.42 0.12
C ILE A 199 -14.33 1.78 -1.24
N THR A 200 -13.01 1.82 -1.37
CA THR A 200 -12.33 1.83 -2.67
C THR A 200 -11.78 0.44 -2.99
N TRP A 201 -11.98 0.02 -4.23
CA TRP A 201 -11.68 -1.33 -4.71
C TRP A 201 -10.61 -1.26 -5.78
N ASN A 202 -9.56 -2.06 -5.66
CA ASN A 202 -8.55 -2.27 -6.69
C ASN A 202 -8.52 -3.74 -7.10
N ILE A 203 -8.98 -4.03 -8.31
CA ILE A 203 -9.14 -5.40 -8.80
C ILE A 203 -7.91 -5.77 -9.65
N TYR A 204 -6.74 -5.90 -9.00
CA TYR A 204 -5.49 -6.20 -9.69
C TYR A 204 -5.50 -7.58 -10.37
N GLY A 205 -6.31 -8.52 -9.87
CA GLY A 205 -6.59 -9.78 -10.55
C GLY A 205 -7.21 -9.66 -11.95
N ALA A 206 -7.82 -8.51 -12.28
CA ALA A 206 -8.44 -8.25 -13.57
C ALA A 206 -7.50 -7.57 -14.58
N VAL A 207 -6.21 -7.37 -14.25
CA VAL A 207 -5.23 -6.78 -15.17
C VAL A 207 -5.07 -7.64 -16.42
N LYS A 208 -5.49 -7.11 -17.57
CA LYS A 208 -5.41 -7.78 -18.88
C LYS A 208 -3.99 -7.81 -19.44
N SER A 209 -3.20 -6.76 -19.18
CA SER A 209 -1.82 -6.64 -19.68
C SER A 209 -0.95 -5.85 -18.69
N PHE A 210 -0.04 -6.54 -18.01
CA PHE A 210 0.90 -5.92 -17.06
C PHE A 210 1.73 -4.80 -17.71
N LYS A 211 2.24 -5.04 -18.94
CA LYS A 211 3.03 -4.05 -19.66
C LYS A 211 2.23 -2.78 -19.96
N LYS A 212 0.96 -2.89 -20.33
CA LYS A 212 0.11 -1.71 -20.57
C LYS A 212 -0.24 -0.99 -19.27
N THR A 213 -0.63 -1.75 -18.24
CA THR A 213 -1.11 -1.17 -16.97
C THR A 213 0.01 -0.56 -16.13
N PHE A 214 1.20 -1.16 -16.10
CA PHE A 214 2.30 -0.73 -15.23
C PHE A 214 3.50 -0.17 -15.98
N GLY A 215 3.59 -0.36 -17.31
CA GLY A 215 4.73 0.10 -18.09
C GLY A 215 4.90 1.63 -18.11
N ASP A 216 3.79 2.37 -17.99
CA ASP A 216 3.80 3.80 -17.67
C ASP A 216 3.43 3.97 -16.19
N VAL A 217 4.47 4.08 -15.36
CA VAL A 217 4.32 4.17 -13.91
C VAL A 217 3.59 5.46 -13.51
N ASP A 218 3.89 6.57 -14.17
CA ASP A 218 3.30 7.87 -13.84
C ASP A 218 1.80 7.88 -14.17
N GLU A 219 1.41 7.33 -15.31
CA GLU A 219 0.00 7.22 -15.69
C GLU A 219 -0.77 6.28 -14.75
N PHE A 220 -0.17 5.18 -14.33
CA PHE A 220 -0.75 4.32 -13.30
C PHE A 220 -0.96 5.05 -11.98
N VAL A 221 0.05 5.80 -11.50
CA VAL A 221 -0.04 6.57 -10.25
C VAL A 221 -1.11 7.66 -10.36
N ARG A 222 -1.23 8.34 -11.50
CA ARG A 222 -2.32 9.31 -11.74
C ARG A 222 -3.68 8.65 -11.67
N TRP A 223 -3.89 7.52 -12.35
CA TRP A 223 -5.14 6.77 -12.27
C TRP A 223 -5.46 6.32 -10.84
N ARG A 224 -4.45 5.78 -10.14
CA ARG A 224 -4.61 5.28 -8.78
C ARG A 224 -4.90 6.39 -7.77
N THR A 225 -4.35 7.59 -8.02
CA THR A 225 -4.62 8.82 -7.27
C THR A 225 -6.02 9.33 -7.56
N ALA A 226 -6.47 9.34 -8.82
CA ALA A 226 -7.84 9.70 -9.18
C ALA A 226 -8.86 8.83 -8.43
N LEU A 227 -8.63 7.51 -8.37
CA LEU A 227 -9.48 6.60 -7.60
C LEU A 227 -9.46 6.89 -6.09
N MET A 228 -8.31 7.29 -5.54
CA MET A 228 -8.21 7.70 -4.13
C MET A 228 -9.04 8.97 -3.89
N GLU A 229 -8.88 10.00 -4.72
CA GLU A 229 -9.66 11.25 -4.65
C GLU A 229 -11.16 11.00 -4.80
N LEU A 230 -11.58 10.11 -5.70
CA LEU A 230 -12.98 9.71 -5.81
C LEU A 230 -13.48 9.15 -4.46
N GLY A 231 -12.70 8.27 -3.82
CA GLY A 231 -13.02 7.78 -2.48
C GLY A 231 -13.08 8.90 -1.43
N VAL A 232 -12.16 9.87 -1.48
CA VAL A 232 -12.14 11.01 -0.56
C VAL A 232 -13.37 11.90 -0.73
N GLN A 233 -13.81 12.17 -1.97
CA GLN A 233 -15.05 12.90 -2.24
C GLN A 233 -16.27 12.18 -1.64
N LYS A 234 -16.29 10.84 -1.64
CA LYS A 234 -17.37 10.06 -0.99
C LYS A 234 -17.35 10.11 0.54
N LEU A 235 -16.23 10.49 1.17
CA LEU A 235 -16.18 10.70 2.62
C LEU A 235 -16.95 11.95 3.06
N ARG A 236 -17.29 12.85 2.13
CA ARG A 236 -18.10 14.03 2.39
C ARG A 236 -17.56 14.93 3.52
N ILE A 237 -16.23 15.06 3.60
CA ILE A 237 -15.57 15.94 4.58
C ILE A 237 -15.99 17.40 4.34
N ASP A 238 -16.27 17.78 3.08
CA ASP A 238 -16.80 19.08 2.68
C ASP A 238 -18.13 19.44 3.37
N ALA A 239 -18.93 18.43 3.72
CA ALA A 239 -20.23 18.59 4.35
C ALA A 239 -20.20 18.39 5.87
N ALA A 240 -19.01 18.30 6.48
CA ALA A 240 -18.85 18.07 7.91
C ALA A 240 -19.41 19.21 8.76
N THR A 241 -20.24 18.87 9.76
CA THR A 241 -20.83 19.82 10.71
C THR A 241 -20.22 19.74 12.11
N GLU A 242 -19.37 18.74 12.37
CA GLU A 242 -18.71 18.53 13.66
C GLU A 242 -17.21 18.27 13.45
N PRO A 243 -16.33 18.80 14.31
CA PRO A 243 -14.90 18.49 14.23
C PRO A 243 -14.63 17.04 14.66
N ILE A 244 -13.50 16.49 14.23
CA ILE A 244 -13.00 15.24 14.79
C ILE A 244 -12.17 15.51 16.06
N SER A 245 -12.17 14.55 16.99
CA SER A 245 -11.37 14.63 18.21
C SER A 245 -9.87 14.56 17.91
N ASP A 246 -9.06 15.17 18.78
CA ASP A 246 -7.61 15.03 18.79
C ASP A 246 -7.13 13.69 19.35
N ASP A 247 -7.91 13.05 20.23
CA ASP A 247 -7.62 11.71 20.74
C ASP A 247 -7.84 10.65 19.66
N PRO A 248 -6.79 9.97 19.15
CA PRO A 248 -6.90 8.96 18.10
C PRO A 248 -7.72 7.72 18.49
N SER A 249 -8.05 7.54 19.78
CA SER A 249 -8.94 6.47 20.26
C SER A 249 -10.41 6.73 19.94
N VAL A 250 -10.78 8.00 19.74
CA VAL A 250 -12.14 8.40 19.36
C VAL A 250 -12.36 8.18 17.87
N ALA A 251 -13.50 7.59 17.53
CA ALA A 251 -13.86 7.26 16.16
C ALA A 251 -13.80 8.49 15.22
N ASP A 252 -13.28 8.25 14.01
CA ASP A 252 -13.21 9.23 12.94
C ASP A 252 -14.17 8.79 11.83
N PRO A 253 -15.29 9.50 11.61
CA PRO A 253 -16.26 9.09 10.59
C PRO A 253 -15.76 9.32 9.17
N TYR A 254 -14.64 10.03 8.99
CA TYR A 254 -14.08 10.41 7.70
C TYR A 254 -12.90 9.52 7.32
N LYS A 255 -13.11 8.20 7.35
CA LYS A 255 -12.14 7.20 6.90
C LYS A 255 -12.79 6.24 5.91
N MET A 256 -11.97 5.66 5.05
CA MET A 256 -12.39 4.69 4.05
C MET A 256 -11.72 3.34 4.28
N VAL A 257 -12.42 2.30 3.84
CA VAL A 257 -11.84 0.97 3.66
C VAL A 257 -11.23 0.87 2.26
N GLN A 258 -10.11 0.16 2.16
CA GLN A 258 -9.51 -0.19 0.88
C GLN A 258 -9.50 -1.70 0.69
N VAL A 259 -9.96 -2.17 -0.46
CA VAL A 259 -9.93 -3.59 -0.81
C VAL A 259 -9.05 -3.77 -2.04
N HIS A 260 -8.02 -4.59 -1.92
CA HIS A 260 -7.20 -5.02 -3.05
C HIS A 260 -7.51 -6.49 -3.34
N ASP A 261 -7.97 -6.77 -4.55
CA ASP A 261 -8.25 -8.12 -5.02
C ASP A 261 -7.13 -8.63 -5.92
N TYR A 262 -6.48 -9.71 -5.48
CA TYR A 262 -5.36 -10.35 -6.17
C TYR A 262 -5.72 -11.70 -6.80
N LEU A 263 -7.00 -11.97 -7.03
CA LEU A 263 -7.42 -13.21 -7.67
C LEU A 263 -6.65 -13.45 -8.97
N SER A 264 -6.03 -14.63 -9.10
CA SER A 264 -5.22 -15.01 -10.29
C SER A 264 -3.94 -14.20 -10.52
N VAL A 265 -3.50 -13.37 -9.58
CA VAL A 265 -2.18 -12.72 -9.66
C VAL A 265 -1.09 -13.75 -9.37
N SER A 266 -0.09 -13.84 -10.26
CA SER A 266 1.11 -14.64 -10.02
C SER A 266 2.08 -13.88 -9.12
N PHE A 267 2.47 -14.51 -8.01
CA PHE A 267 3.42 -13.95 -7.04
C PHE A 267 4.84 -14.50 -7.21
N LEU A 268 5.07 -15.37 -8.20
CA LEU A 268 6.37 -16.03 -8.43
C LEU A 268 7.43 -15.09 -9.00
N ARG A 269 7.04 -13.98 -9.64
CA ARG A 269 7.94 -12.96 -10.16
C ARG A 269 7.38 -11.58 -9.85
N MET A 270 8.14 -10.79 -9.11
CA MET A 270 7.81 -9.40 -8.82
C MET A 270 8.30 -8.53 -9.99
N ASP A 271 7.37 -8.11 -10.84
CA ASP A 271 7.69 -7.23 -11.98
C ASP A 271 8.24 -5.88 -11.48
N PRO A 272 9.38 -5.40 -11.99
CA PRO A 272 9.98 -4.13 -11.56
C PRO A 272 9.05 -2.92 -11.71
N HIS A 273 8.21 -2.88 -12.75
CA HIS A 273 7.26 -1.79 -12.96
C HIS A 273 6.13 -1.84 -11.94
N VAL A 274 5.65 -3.04 -11.58
CA VAL A 274 4.66 -3.21 -10.49
C VAL A 274 5.26 -2.74 -9.16
N LYS A 275 6.53 -3.08 -8.89
CA LYS A 275 7.23 -2.60 -7.69
C LYS A 275 7.37 -1.08 -7.67
N ALA A 276 7.76 -0.48 -8.80
CA ALA A 276 7.89 0.97 -8.95
C ALA A 276 6.54 1.69 -8.77
N ALA A 277 5.49 1.22 -9.45
CA ALA A 277 4.13 1.73 -9.34
C ALA A 277 3.58 1.63 -7.91
N SER A 278 3.79 0.48 -7.24
CA SER A 278 3.42 0.31 -5.84
C SER A 278 4.18 1.28 -4.94
N LYS A 279 5.50 1.42 -5.11
CA LYS A 279 6.31 2.33 -4.30
C LYS A 279 5.86 3.78 -4.45
N GLN A 280 5.74 4.27 -5.69
CA GLN A 280 5.31 5.65 -5.94
C GLN A 280 3.89 5.92 -5.43
N THR A 281 2.98 4.95 -5.56
CA THR A 281 1.63 5.07 -4.98
C THR A 281 1.69 5.18 -3.45
N ILE A 282 2.50 4.36 -2.79
CA ILE A 282 2.69 4.39 -1.33
C ILE A 282 3.26 5.74 -0.91
N ASP A 283 4.27 6.24 -1.62
CA ASP A 283 4.91 7.53 -1.32
C ASP A 283 3.90 8.69 -1.45
N ALA A 284 3.10 8.70 -2.54
CA ALA A 284 2.03 9.67 -2.74
C ALA A 284 0.99 9.61 -1.60
N PHE A 285 0.56 8.40 -1.22
CA PHE A 285 -0.46 8.21 -0.19
C PHE A 285 0.04 8.57 1.22
N ALA A 286 1.29 8.23 1.54
CA ALA A 286 1.92 8.61 2.79
C ALA A 286 2.12 10.13 2.90
N THR A 287 2.39 10.80 1.78
CA THR A 287 2.58 12.25 1.74
C THR A 287 1.26 12.98 1.90
N ALA A 288 0.26 12.68 1.05
CA ALA A 288 -0.91 13.53 0.85
C ALA A 288 -2.24 13.00 1.40
N TYR A 289 -2.29 11.77 1.93
CA TYR A 289 -3.53 11.15 2.41
C TYR A 289 -3.42 10.55 3.84
N PRO A 290 -2.82 11.27 4.81
CA PRO A 290 -2.76 10.80 6.19
C PRO A 290 -4.15 10.62 6.82
N GLU A 291 -4.28 9.62 7.70
CA GLU A 291 -5.48 9.40 8.52
C GLU A 291 -6.81 9.26 7.75
N LEU A 292 -6.75 8.76 6.51
CA LEU A 292 -7.93 8.41 5.71
C LEU A 292 -8.19 6.89 5.62
N LEU A 293 -7.20 6.05 5.95
CA LEU A 293 -7.35 4.59 5.93
C LEU A 293 -7.90 4.07 7.27
N GLU A 294 -9.07 3.42 7.21
CA GLU A 294 -9.65 2.66 8.31
C GLU A 294 -9.06 1.24 8.34
N HIS A 295 -9.39 0.44 7.33
CA HIS A 295 -8.89 -0.92 7.14
C HIS A 295 -8.49 -1.15 5.68
N LYS A 296 -7.49 -2.01 5.48
CA LYS A 296 -7.02 -2.47 4.18
C LYS A 296 -7.09 -3.98 4.09
N TYR A 297 -7.99 -4.48 3.26
CA TYR A 297 -8.17 -5.90 3.01
C TYR A 297 -7.47 -6.29 1.71
N PHE A 298 -6.65 -7.34 1.78
CA PHE A 298 -6.01 -7.95 0.61
C PHE A 298 -6.62 -9.31 0.40
N VAL A 299 -7.55 -9.40 -0.55
CA VAL A 299 -8.35 -10.61 -0.76
C VAL A 299 -7.81 -11.46 -1.90
N ASN A 300 -8.16 -12.75 -1.86
CA ASN A 300 -7.70 -13.77 -2.82
C ASN A 300 -6.16 -13.86 -2.88
N VAL A 301 -5.50 -13.66 -1.73
CA VAL A 301 -4.04 -13.79 -1.61
C VAL A 301 -3.68 -15.27 -1.34
N PRO A 302 -2.81 -15.90 -2.14
CA PRO A 302 -2.42 -17.29 -1.93
C PRO A 302 -1.86 -17.53 -0.52
N THR A 303 -2.30 -18.59 0.15
CA THR A 303 -1.88 -18.94 1.52
C THR A 303 -0.39 -19.21 1.66
N ILE A 304 0.26 -19.67 0.58
CA ILE A 304 1.72 -19.84 0.49
C ILE A 304 2.48 -18.53 0.73
N MET A 305 1.84 -17.37 0.62
CA MET A 305 2.42 -16.05 0.90
C MET A 305 2.32 -15.63 2.38
N GLY A 306 1.92 -16.51 3.30
CA GLY A 306 1.86 -16.21 4.74
C GLY A 306 3.19 -15.69 5.33
N TRP A 307 4.33 -16.05 4.73
CA TRP A 307 5.65 -15.52 5.08
C TRP A 307 5.77 -14.01 4.82
N MET A 308 5.08 -13.46 3.81
CA MET A 308 5.07 -12.03 3.50
C MET A 308 4.40 -11.24 4.62
N TYR A 309 3.32 -11.77 5.20
CA TYR A 309 2.66 -11.14 6.35
C TYR A 309 3.55 -11.19 7.60
N ALA A 310 4.29 -12.29 7.81
CA ALA A 310 5.29 -12.36 8.88
C ALA A 310 6.43 -11.35 8.68
N ALA A 311 6.90 -11.16 7.44
CA ALA A 311 7.88 -10.13 7.11
C ALA A 311 7.32 -8.72 7.34
N MET A 312 6.08 -8.43 6.94
CA MET A 312 5.43 -7.15 7.21
C MET A 312 5.39 -6.82 8.71
N LYS A 313 5.19 -7.81 9.58
CA LYS A 313 5.21 -7.63 11.04
C LYS A 313 6.55 -7.13 11.59
N LEU A 314 7.66 -7.40 10.89
CA LEU A 314 9.00 -6.95 11.28
C LEU A 314 9.30 -5.52 10.85
N PHE A 315 8.61 -4.99 9.83
CA PHE A 315 8.98 -3.71 9.19
C PHE A 315 7.88 -2.64 9.28
N LEU A 316 6.63 -3.00 9.51
CA LEU A 316 5.51 -2.05 9.62
C LEU A 316 5.24 -1.67 11.07
N ALA A 317 4.92 -0.39 11.29
CA ALA A 317 4.47 0.08 12.60
C ALA A 317 3.21 -0.70 13.07
N PRO A 318 3.05 -0.98 14.38
CA PRO A 318 1.91 -1.72 14.91
C PRO A 318 0.54 -1.15 14.51
N ALA A 319 0.43 0.19 14.42
CA ALA A 319 -0.79 0.86 13.99
C ALA A 319 -1.16 0.54 12.53
N THR A 320 -0.17 0.41 11.64
CA THR A 320 -0.38 0.03 10.24
C THR A 320 -0.74 -1.44 10.12
N LEU A 321 -0.06 -2.32 10.86
CA LEU A 321 -0.33 -3.77 10.86
C LEU A 321 -1.76 -4.09 11.29
N LYS A 322 -2.27 -3.41 12.32
CA LYS A 322 -3.66 -3.58 12.80
C LYS A 322 -4.72 -3.26 11.75
N LYS A 323 -4.37 -2.44 10.75
CA LYS A 323 -5.29 -2.07 9.67
C LYS A 323 -5.21 -3.05 8.49
N PHE A 324 -4.21 -3.92 8.41
CA PHE A 324 -3.89 -4.70 7.20
C PHE A 324 -4.29 -6.17 7.38
N HIS A 325 -5.19 -6.62 6.52
CA HIS A 325 -5.89 -7.90 6.65
C HIS A 325 -5.73 -8.73 5.36
N PRO A 326 -4.70 -9.60 5.27
CA PRO A 326 -4.60 -10.55 4.18
C PRO A 326 -5.61 -11.69 4.35
N MET A 327 -6.29 -12.04 3.26
CA MET A 327 -7.38 -13.03 3.24
C MET A 327 -7.22 -13.96 2.04
N SER A 328 -7.37 -15.27 2.26
CA SER A 328 -7.22 -16.26 1.20
C SER A 328 -8.40 -16.30 0.23
N SER A 329 -9.57 -15.81 0.64
CA SER A 329 -10.78 -15.74 -0.19
C SER A 329 -11.48 -14.39 -0.05
N GLY A 330 -11.85 -13.79 -1.17
CA GLY A 330 -12.65 -12.56 -1.20
C GLY A 330 -14.03 -12.71 -0.57
N THR A 331 -14.64 -13.90 -0.65
CA THR A 331 -15.96 -14.15 -0.05
C THR A 331 -15.99 -14.06 1.47
N THR A 332 -14.82 -14.07 2.12
CA THR A 332 -14.73 -13.94 3.58
C THR A 332 -14.72 -12.49 4.06
N LEU A 333 -14.62 -11.50 3.16
CA LEU A 333 -14.63 -10.08 3.53
C LEU A 333 -15.91 -9.66 4.27
N ALA A 334 -17.07 -10.22 3.90
CA ALA A 334 -18.33 -9.96 4.59
C ALA A 334 -18.32 -10.31 6.08
N ALA A 335 -17.45 -11.23 6.53
CA ALA A 335 -17.31 -11.56 7.95
C ALA A 335 -16.59 -10.46 8.74
N GLU A 336 -15.71 -9.69 8.09
CA GLU A 336 -14.97 -8.56 8.68
C GLU A 336 -15.80 -7.27 8.67
N LEU A 337 -16.82 -7.19 7.80
CA LEU A 337 -17.70 -6.03 7.64
C LEU A 337 -19.19 -6.41 7.82
N PRO A 338 -19.57 -7.08 8.93
CA PRO A 338 -20.92 -7.61 9.12
C PRO A 338 -22.00 -6.52 9.09
N GLN A 339 -21.67 -5.30 9.53
CA GLN A 339 -22.59 -4.16 9.60
C GLN A 339 -23.11 -3.68 8.24
N ILE A 340 -22.41 -4.01 7.15
CA ILE A 340 -22.77 -3.61 5.78
C ILE A 340 -22.96 -4.81 4.84
N LYS A 341 -22.96 -6.04 5.36
CA LYS A 341 -23.04 -7.28 4.57
C LYS A 341 -24.16 -7.29 3.52
N SER A 342 -25.34 -6.77 3.88
CA SER A 342 -26.51 -6.74 2.99
C SER A 342 -26.31 -5.88 1.73
N SER A 343 -25.41 -4.89 1.79
CA SER A 343 -25.10 -4.00 0.67
C SER A 343 -23.73 -4.25 0.07
N LEU A 344 -22.87 -5.01 0.74
CA LEU A 344 -21.54 -5.37 0.27
C LEU A 344 -21.65 -6.23 -1.00
N PRO A 345 -20.74 -6.11 -1.99
CA PRO A 345 -20.89 -6.87 -3.21
C PRO A 345 -20.85 -8.38 -3.03
N LYS A 346 -21.65 -9.10 -3.83
CA LYS A 346 -21.76 -10.56 -3.79
C LYS A 346 -20.43 -11.29 -4.02
N GLU A 347 -19.53 -10.71 -4.82
CA GLU A 347 -18.19 -11.26 -5.07
C GLU A 347 -17.34 -11.34 -3.78
N TYR A 348 -17.70 -10.55 -2.77
CA TYR A 348 -17.01 -10.44 -1.50
C TYR A 348 -17.82 -10.96 -0.31
N GLY A 349 -18.79 -11.84 -0.59
CA GLY A 349 -19.59 -12.55 0.41
C GLY A 349 -20.79 -11.76 0.95
N GLY A 350 -21.07 -10.59 0.36
CA GLY A 350 -22.25 -9.80 0.67
C GLY A 350 -23.48 -10.22 -0.15
N GLU A 351 -24.53 -9.42 -0.05
CA GLU A 351 -25.83 -9.63 -0.71
C GLU A 351 -26.19 -8.49 -1.68
N GLY A 352 -25.29 -7.51 -1.80
CA GLY A 352 -25.48 -6.33 -2.63
C GLY A 352 -25.14 -6.52 -4.11
N PRO A 353 -25.27 -5.43 -4.90
CA PRO A 353 -24.93 -5.42 -6.32
C PRO A 353 -23.47 -5.78 -6.60
N SER A 354 -23.13 -6.07 -7.85
CA SER A 354 -21.75 -6.37 -8.21
C SER A 354 -20.84 -5.17 -7.91
N VAL A 355 -19.59 -5.42 -7.51
CA VAL A 355 -18.58 -4.34 -7.36
C VAL A 355 -18.44 -3.50 -8.63
N LYS A 356 -18.72 -4.10 -9.78
CA LYS A 356 -18.66 -3.45 -11.10
C LYS A 356 -19.73 -2.39 -11.31
N GLU A 357 -20.76 -2.37 -10.48
CA GLU A 357 -21.80 -1.33 -10.45
C GLU A 357 -21.40 -0.13 -9.58
N GLY A 358 -20.27 -0.25 -8.85
CA GLY A 358 -19.67 0.88 -8.15
C GLY A 358 -19.19 1.97 -9.11
N GLU A 359 -18.98 3.16 -8.58
CA GLU A 359 -18.52 4.29 -9.36
C GLU A 359 -17.06 4.10 -9.76
N ALA A 360 -16.75 4.29 -11.04
CA ALA A 360 -15.40 4.16 -11.58
C ALA A 360 -14.91 5.50 -12.13
N ILE A 361 -13.59 5.66 -12.20
CA ILE A 361 -12.97 6.77 -12.94
C ILE A 361 -13.38 6.69 -14.41
N LYS A 362 -13.63 7.85 -15.04
CA LYS A 362 -14.08 7.92 -16.44
C LYS A 362 -13.03 7.30 -17.36
N LEU A 363 -13.46 6.40 -18.24
CA LEU A 363 -12.59 5.73 -19.20
C LEU A 363 -13.03 6.00 -20.63
N VAL A 364 -12.07 6.05 -21.55
CA VAL A 364 -12.29 6.18 -23.00
C VAL A 364 -11.56 5.06 -23.73
N LYS A 365 -12.23 4.45 -24.70
CA LYS A 365 -11.56 3.56 -25.65
C LYS A 365 -10.87 4.44 -26.69
N LYS A 366 -9.55 4.32 -26.83
CA LYS A 366 -8.86 4.94 -27.96
C LYS A 366 -9.29 4.19 -29.22
N GLU A 367 -9.88 4.90 -30.19
CA GLU A 367 -10.00 4.34 -31.53
C GLU A 367 -8.59 4.01 -32.03
N PRO A 368 -8.39 2.86 -32.69
CA PRO A 368 -7.09 2.53 -33.25
C PRO A 368 -6.71 3.66 -34.20
N GLU A 369 -5.63 4.37 -33.85
CA GLU A 369 -5.07 5.39 -34.72
C GLU A 369 -4.84 4.73 -36.09
N PRO A 370 -5.41 5.27 -37.20
CA PRO A 370 -5.23 4.65 -38.49
C PRO A 370 -3.73 4.56 -38.72
N ALA A 371 -3.24 3.33 -38.92
CA ALA A 371 -1.84 3.08 -39.16
C ALA A 371 -1.32 4.11 -40.16
N LYS A 372 -0.44 5.02 -39.70
CA LYS A 372 0.38 5.78 -40.62
C LYS A 372 1.08 4.72 -41.45
N LYS A 373 0.65 4.56 -42.70
CA LYS A 373 1.41 3.83 -43.71
C LYS A 373 2.82 4.41 -43.63
N GLU A 374 3.78 3.57 -43.25
CA GLU A 374 5.18 3.81 -43.55
C GLU A 374 5.33 3.80 -45.08
N GLU A 375 4.99 4.90 -45.74
CA GLU A 375 5.58 5.24 -47.03
C GLU A 375 6.95 5.87 -46.73
N SER A 376 7.98 5.02 -46.66
CA SER A 376 9.37 5.34 -47.02
C SER A 376 10.30 4.23 -46.56
N LYS A 377 10.26 3.09 -47.27
CA LYS A 377 11.41 2.17 -47.29
C LYS A 377 11.48 1.36 -48.58
N GLU A 378 11.32 2.03 -49.72
CA GLU A 378 11.57 1.40 -51.02
C GLU A 378 12.23 2.35 -52.06
N GLU A 379 12.90 3.41 -51.61
CA GLU A 379 13.62 4.33 -52.51
C GLU A 379 15.09 4.60 -52.11
N SER A 380 15.70 3.70 -51.33
CA SER A 380 17.15 3.79 -51.01
C SER A 380 17.90 2.48 -51.27
N LYS A 381 17.35 1.60 -52.12
CA LYS A 381 18.02 0.36 -52.54
C LYS A 381 18.35 0.27 -54.03
N GLU A 382 18.14 1.35 -54.79
CA GLU A 382 18.43 1.37 -56.23
C GLU A 382 19.67 2.20 -56.60
N GLU A 383 20.14 3.14 -55.76
CA GLU A 383 21.35 3.93 -56.06
C GLU A 383 22.68 3.33 -55.55
N ALA A 384 22.67 2.23 -54.79
CA ALA A 384 23.90 1.62 -54.26
C ALA A 384 24.46 0.46 -55.14
N LYS A 385 23.93 0.28 -56.37
CA LYS A 385 24.31 -0.88 -57.21
C LYS A 385 24.90 -0.53 -58.58
N GLU A 386 25.13 0.74 -58.88
CA GLU A 386 25.60 1.17 -60.22
C GLU A 386 27.01 1.78 -60.29
N GLU A 387 27.73 1.98 -59.16
CA GLU A 387 29.06 2.64 -59.21
C GLU A 387 30.29 1.76 -58.88
N ALA A 388 30.15 0.44 -58.77
CA ALA A 388 31.30 -0.44 -58.52
C ALA A 388 31.47 -1.54 -59.58
N LYS A 389 31.56 -1.14 -60.86
CA LYS A 389 32.08 -2.01 -61.93
C LYS A 389 32.76 -1.16 -63.02
N LYS A 390 34.04 -1.48 -63.28
CA LYS A 390 35.04 -0.87 -64.21
C LYS A 390 35.90 0.18 -63.46
N GLU A 391 37.19 0.00 -63.18
CA GLU A 391 38.30 -0.51 -64.02
C GLU A 391 39.31 -1.40 -63.23
N ASP A 392 39.50 -2.66 -63.66
CA ASP A 392 40.72 -3.28 -64.24
C ASP A 392 42.13 -2.66 -63.91
N VAL A 393 43.27 -3.33 -63.62
CA VAL A 393 43.87 -4.67 -63.93
C VAL A 393 45.05 -5.00 -62.94
N LYS A 394 45.06 -6.24 -62.42
CA LYS A 394 46.13 -7.28 -62.30
C LYS A 394 47.63 -6.95 -62.08
N GLU A 395 48.21 -7.55 -61.03
CA GLU A 395 49.41 -8.43 -61.14
C GLU A 395 49.46 -9.45 -59.98
N GLU A 396 49.82 -10.70 -60.30
CA GLU A 396 49.91 -11.93 -59.48
C GLU A 396 51.40 -12.20 -59.09
N PRO A 397 51.79 -13.33 -58.44
CA PRO A 397 51.18 -14.14 -57.37
C PRO A 397 52.21 -14.55 -56.28
N LYS A 398 51.77 -15.15 -55.16
CA LYS A 398 52.30 -16.46 -54.68
C LYS A 398 51.66 -16.96 -53.37
N LYS A 399 51.47 -18.29 -53.36
CA LYS A 399 51.20 -19.20 -52.24
C LYS A 399 52.29 -19.14 -51.16
N GLU A 400 51.92 -19.39 -49.90
CA GLU A 400 52.45 -20.50 -49.09
C GLU A 400 51.72 -20.65 -47.75
N GLU A 401 51.40 -21.90 -47.39
CA GLU A 401 50.98 -22.38 -46.07
C GLU A 401 52.19 -22.52 -45.14
N ILE A 402 52.14 -22.05 -43.88
CA ILE A 402 52.88 -22.59 -42.71
C ILE A 402 52.10 -22.11 -41.45
N LYS A 403 51.47 -22.95 -40.60
CA LYS A 403 51.97 -23.79 -39.49
C LYS A 403 52.85 -23.11 -38.40
N GLU A 404 52.40 -23.29 -37.15
CA GLU A 404 53.07 -23.42 -35.84
C GLU A 404 54.50 -22.87 -35.61
N ASP A 405 54.65 -22.01 -34.57
CA ASP A 405 55.40 -22.22 -33.30
C ASP A 405 55.52 -20.87 -32.52
N VAL A 406 54.89 -20.70 -31.35
CA VAL A 406 55.41 -20.83 -29.95
C VAL A 406 56.51 -19.83 -29.51
N LYS A 407 56.18 -18.98 -28.50
CA LYS A 407 56.87 -18.79 -27.18
C LYS A 407 56.29 -17.57 -26.44
N GLU A 408 55.73 -17.72 -25.24
CA GLU A 408 56.36 -17.78 -23.90
C GLU A 408 56.96 -16.46 -23.40
N GLU A 409 56.27 -15.86 -22.42
CA GLU A 409 56.75 -15.19 -21.19
C GLU A 409 55.46 -14.73 -20.46
N GLU A 410 55.18 -14.92 -19.17
CA GLU A 410 55.97 -15.19 -17.97
C GLU A 410 55.15 -16.04 -16.97
N THR A 411 55.83 -16.89 -16.20
CA THR A 411 55.36 -17.37 -14.89
C THR A 411 56.53 -17.30 -13.91
N LYS A 412 56.40 -16.53 -12.83
CA LYS A 412 56.94 -16.91 -11.51
C LYS A 412 56.40 -16.04 -10.37
N LYS A 413 56.20 -16.71 -9.23
CA LYS A 413 55.91 -16.25 -7.85
C LYS A 413 54.42 -16.11 -7.50
N GLU A 414 53.92 -16.70 -6.42
CA GLU A 414 54.51 -17.56 -5.39
C GLU A 414 53.34 -18.23 -4.65
N GLU A 415 53.29 -19.55 -4.65
CA GLU A 415 52.56 -20.32 -3.65
C GLU A 415 53.23 -20.13 -2.30
N THR A 416 52.52 -19.58 -1.31
CA THR A 416 52.77 -19.83 0.12
C THR A 416 51.65 -19.25 0.97
N LYS A 417 50.67 -20.08 1.33
CA LYS A 417 50.10 -20.21 2.69
C LYS A 417 48.82 -21.05 2.63
N THR A 418 49.02 -22.36 2.58
CA THR A 418 48.04 -23.34 3.07
C THR A 418 48.62 -23.94 4.33
N GLU A 419 48.72 -23.13 5.39
CA GLU A 419 49.00 -23.58 6.76
C GLU A 419 48.86 -22.37 7.70
N GLU A 420 47.63 -22.04 8.12
CA GLU A 420 47.33 -21.33 9.38
C GLU A 420 45.81 -21.11 9.48
N SER A 421 45.05 -22.17 9.78
CA SER A 421 43.68 -22.05 10.29
C SER A 421 43.35 -23.29 11.13
N LYS A 422 44.26 -23.64 12.04
CA LYS A 422 44.03 -24.66 13.06
C LYS A 422 44.68 -24.23 14.36
N LYS A 423 44.21 -23.11 14.92
CA LYS A 423 44.56 -22.69 16.27
C LYS A 423 43.57 -21.66 16.83
N GLU A 424 42.33 -22.08 17.04
CA GLU A 424 41.44 -21.39 17.97
C GLU A 424 40.50 -22.39 18.67
N GLU A 425 41.11 -23.46 19.19
CA GLU A 425 40.59 -24.19 20.35
C GLU A 425 41.68 -24.12 21.42
N ALA A 426 41.27 -24.00 22.68
CA ALA A 426 42.09 -23.80 23.88
C ALA A 426 42.48 -22.36 24.21
N LYS A 427 41.51 -21.61 24.73
CA LYS A 427 41.69 -20.82 25.95
C LYS A 427 40.32 -20.58 26.58
N THR A 428 40.05 -21.29 27.69
CA THR A 428 39.62 -20.75 28.98
C THR A 428 38.96 -21.90 29.75
N GLU A 429 39.77 -22.78 30.36
CA GLU A 429 39.27 -23.57 31.47
C GLU A 429 40.38 -23.75 32.50
N GLU A 430 39.97 -23.60 33.76
CA GLU A 430 40.66 -23.93 35.01
C GLU A 430 41.50 -22.86 35.75
N SER A 431 40.79 -22.09 36.58
CA SER A 431 41.08 -21.82 38.01
C SER A 431 39.94 -20.93 38.54
N LYS A 432 39.28 -21.13 39.69
CA LYS A 432 39.49 -21.99 40.84
C LYS A 432 38.23 -21.87 41.74
N LYS A 433 37.60 -23.01 42.04
CA LYS A 433 37.12 -23.48 43.36
C LYS A 433 36.60 -22.44 44.38
N GLU A 434 35.32 -22.54 44.74
CA GLU A 434 34.88 -22.62 46.15
C GLU A 434 33.43 -23.14 46.28
N GLU A 435 33.28 -24.14 47.14
CA GLU A 435 32.06 -24.85 47.57
C GLU A 435 31.40 -24.06 48.73
N PRO A 436 30.11 -24.29 49.08
CA PRO A 436 29.85 -25.39 50.00
C PRO A 436 28.54 -26.18 49.80
N THR A 437 28.65 -27.45 50.18
CA THR A 437 27.66 -28.43 50.64
C THR A 437 26.40 -27.90 51.35
N LYS A 438 25.21 -28.47 51.07
CA LYS A 438 24.54 -29.52 51.90
C LYS A 438 23.08 -29.81 51.50
N ASP A 439 22.78 -31.11 51.47
CA ASP A 439 21.55 -31.82 51.89
C ASP A 439 20.17 -31.39 51.37
N ALA A 440 19.47 -32.28 50.67
CA ALA A 440 18.56 -33.24 51.30
C ALA A 440 17.84 -34.10 50.25
N ALA A 441 17.82 -35.41 50.49
CA ALA A 441 16.88 -36.34 49.89
C ALA A 441 15.67 -36.48 50.82
N GLU A 442 14.46 -36.46 50.26
CA GLU A 442 13.38 -37.41 50.58
C GLU A 442 12.38 -37.48 49.42
#